data_AF-A0AAV2QX15-F1
#
_entry.id   AF-A0AAV2QX15-F1
#
_cell.length_a   1.000
_cell.length_b   1.000
_cell.length_c   1.000
_cell.angle_alpha   90.00
_cell.angle_beta   90.00
_cell.angle_gamma   90.00
#
_symmetry.space_group_name_H-M   'P 1'
#
loop_
_entity.id
_entity.type
_entity.pdbx_description
1 polymer ?
#
loop_
_entity_poly.entity_id
_entity_poly.type
_entity_poly.pdbx_seq_one_letter_code
_entity_poly.pdbx_strand_id
1 'polypeptide(L)'
;MLLASTVVLMAFIQLGSGITCYTCVNVYPDLEPAIYDSECGVDDYHNMDNTIDHLNSCATEIYFHGIEDGPVMRGCSSEDRSEGECIYLATSVACFCTTDHCNSGLCDHCYNKTLTTEY
;
A
#
# COMPACT_ATOMS: atom_id res chain seq x y z
N MET A 1 15.65 -32.25 47.49
CA MET A 1 14.94 -31.00 47.16
C MET A 1 15.24 -30.68 45.71
N LEU A 2 14.29 -30.95 44.83
CA LEU A 2 14.37 -30.64 43.40
C LEU A 2 14.40 -29.11 43.24
N LEU A 3 15.53 -28.57 42.77
CA LEU A 3 15.59 -27.18 42.32
C LEU A 3 14.96 -27.10 40.93
N ALA A 4 13.74 -26.56 40.93
CA ALA A 4 13.00 -26.13 39.77
C ALA A 4 13.78 -25.01 39.06
N SER A 5 14.34 -25.31 37.89
CA SER A 5 14.75 -24.30 36.92
C SER A 5 13.85 -24.46 35.71
N THR A 6 12.72 -23.77 35.76
CA THR A 6 11.77 -23.60 34.66
C THR A 6 12.47 -23.00 33.45
N VAL A 7 12.64 -23.83 32.42
CA VAL A 7 13.03 -23.41 31.08
C VAL A 7 11.91 -22.53 30.53
N VAL A 8 12.16 -21.23 30.43
CA VAL A 8 11.24 -20.26 29.82
C VAL A 8 11.19 -20.56 28.32
N LEU A 9 10.17 -21.30 27.91
CA LEU A 9 9.84 -21.55 26.52
C LEU A 9 9.30 -20.23 25.94
N MET A 10 10.15 -19.43 25.31
CA MET A 10 9.68 -18.32 24.46
C MET A 10 9.01 -18.95 23.24
N ALA A 11 7.70 -19.16 23.31
CA ALA A 11 6.88 -19.41 22.15
C ALA A 11 6.87 -18.12 21.33
N PHE A 12 7.68 -18.08 20.26
CA PHE A 12 7.49 -17.12 19.18
C PHE A 12 6.16 -17.46 18.53
N ILE A 13 5.08 -16.84 18.98
CA ILE A 13 3.83 -16.81 18.25
C ILE A 13 4.15 -15.96 17.02
N GLN A 14 4.49 -16.60 15.90
CA GLN A 14 4.38 -15.98 14.59
C GLN A 14 2.89 -15.75 14.37
N LEU A 15 2.37 -14.66 14.93
CA LEU A 15 1.11 -14.09 14.48
C LEU A 15 1.38 -13.73 13.02
N GLY A 16 0.78 -14.47 12.10
CA GLY A 16 0.69 -14.03 10.71
C GLY A 16 -0.06 -12.72 10.73
N SER A 17 0.68 -11.61 10.75
CA SER A 17 0.11 -10.27 10.74
C SER A 17 -0.28 -9.98 9.30
N GLY A 18 -1.58 -10.03 9.00
CA GLY A 18 -2.08 -9.38 7.81
C GLY A 18 -1.75 -7.89 7.87
N ILE A 19 -1.43 -7.29 6.72
CA ILE A 19 -1.23 -5.85 6.60
C ILE A 19 -2.59 -5.15 6.44
N THR A 20 -2.73 -4.00 7.06
CA THR A 20 -3.88 -3.12 6.86
C THR A 20 -3.51 -1.98 5.93
N CYS A 21 -4.25 -1.80 4.84
CA CYS A 21 -3.99 -0.75 3.87
C CYS A 21 -5.24 0.08 3.62
N TYR A 22 -5.05 1.33 3.21
CA TYR A 22 -6.14 2.09 2.65
C TYR A 22 -6.59 1.45 1.33
N THR A 23 -7.91 1.32 1.16
CA THR A 23 -8.53 0.71 -0.03
C THR A 23 -9.58 1.66 -0.58
N CYS A 24 -9.35 2.19 -1.78
CA CYS A 24 -10.30 3.10 -2.42
C CYS A 24 -10.05 3.27 -3.92
N VAL A 25 -11.05 3.83 -4.61
CA VAL A 25 -10.94 4.40 -5.96
C VAL A 25 -11.65 5.76 -6.03
N ASN A 26 -11.06 6.76 -6.69
CA ASN A 26 -11.73 8.07 -6.92
C ASN A 26 -12.52 8.15 -8.24
N VAL A 27 -12.57 7.05 -8.99
CA VAL A 27 -13.25 6.96 -10.28
C VAL A 27 -14.27 5.83 -10.29
N TYR A 28 -15.22 5.92 -11.22
CA TYR A 28 -16.23 4.89 -11.47
C TYR A 28 -17.12 4.55 -10.26
N PRO A 29 -17.83 5.53 -9.68
CA PRO A 29 -18.72 5.30 -8.52
C PRO A 29 -19.78 4.22 -8.76
N ASP A 30 -20.21 4.03 -10.01
CA ASP A 30 -21.23 3.05 -10.37
C ASP A 30 -20.68 1.61 -10.51
N LEU A 31 -19.37 1.45 -10.75
CA LEU A 31 -18.74 0.13 -10.94
C LEU A 31 -18.25 -0.47 -9.64
N GLU A 32 -17.67 0.36 -8.76
CA GLU A 32 -17.09 -0.10 -7.49
C GLU A 32 -17.62 0.71 -6.28
N PRO A 33 -18.95 0.75 -6.06
CA PRO A 33 -19.55 1.61 -5.03
C PRO A 33 -19.11 1.28 -3.61
N ALA A 34 -18.61 0.06 -3.36
CA ALA A 34 -18.16 -0.38 -2.05
C ALA A 34 -16.80 0.22 -1.63
N ILE A 35 -15.99 0.65 -2.60
CA ILE A 35 -14.65 1.21 -2.37
C ILE A 35 -14.48 2.58 -3.04
N TYR A 36 -15.56 3.14 -3.60
CA TYR A 36 -15.52 4.48 -4.16
C TYR A 36 -15.40 5.53 -3.05
N ASP A 37 -14.37 6.37 -3.14
CA ASP A 37 -14.18 7.56 -2.30
C ASP A 37 -13.69 8.71 -3.18
N SER A 38 -14.44 9.81 -3.22
CA SER A 38 -14.04 11.02 -3.95
C SER A 38 -12.72 11.62 -3.47
N GLU A 39 -12.34 11.35 -2.22
CA GLU A 39 -11.08 11.81 -1.60
C GLU A 39 -9.92 10.83 -1.79
N CYS A 40 -10.11 9.70 -2.49
CA CYS A 40 -9.05 8.69 -2.66
C CYS A 40 -7.76 9.26 -3.31
N GLY A 41 -7.91 10.27 -4.16
CA GLY A 41 -6.80 10.97 -4.82
C GLY A 41 -6.22 12.16 -4.03
N VAL A 42 -6.59 12.33 -2.76
CA VAL A 42 -6.03 13.35 -1.88
C VAL A 42 -4.80 12.76 -1.18
N ASP A 43 -3.75 13.57 -1.03
CA ASP A 43 -2.57 13.20 -0.25
C ASP A 43 -2.92 13.11 1.25
N ASP A 44 -2.19 12.31 2.03
CA ASP A 44 -2.51 12.03 3.44
C ASP A 44 -3.92 11.41 3.63
N TYR A 45 -4.26 10.43 2.79
CA TYR A 45 -5.56 9.77 2.81
C TYR A 45 -5.76 8.88 4.05
N HIS A 46 -6.94 8.95 4.69
CA HIS A 46 -7.23 8.24 5.95
C HIS A 46 -8.66 7.67 6.10
N ASN A 47 -9.45 7.57 5.04
CA ASN A 47 -10.89 7.28 5.18
C ASN A 47 -11.23 5.78 5.22
N MET A 48 -10.89 5.03 4.17
CA MET A 48 -11.30 3.63 4.01
C MET A 48 -10.09 2.70 4.08
N ASP A 49 -10.07 1.80 5.05
CA ASP A 49 -9.05 0.77 5.22
C ASP A 49 -9.62 -0.66 5.12
N ASN A 50 -8.73 -1.61 4.85
CA ASN A 50 -9.04 -3.02 4.88
C ASN A 50 -7.82 -3.81 5.36
N THR A 51 -8.04 -4.78 6.25
CA THR A 51 -7.02 -5.76 6.66
C THR A 51 -7.26 -7.03 5.88
N ILE A 52 -6.27 -7.45 5.09
CA ILE A 52 -6.35 -8.70 4.34
C ILE A 52 -5.22 -9.63 4.80
N ASP A 53 -5.62 -10.78 5.33
CA ASP A 53 -4.69 -11.84 5.69
C ASP A 53 -3.88 -12.31 4.47
N HIS A 54 -2.60 -12.60 4.68
CA HIS A 54 -1.66 -13.10 3.65
C HIS A 54 -1.26 -12.09 2.56
N LEU A 55 -1.58 -10.81 2.71
CA LEU A 55 -1.00 -9.75 1.87
C LEU A 55 0.18 -9.09 2.59
N ASN A 56 1.19 -8.72 1.81
CA ASN A 56 2.50 -8.34 2.33
C ASN A 56 2.85 -6.87 2.03
N SER A 57 2.07 -6.18 1.20
CA SER A 57 2.30 -4.78 0.87
C SER A 57 1.00 -4.01 0.63
N CYS A 58 1.07 -2.69 0.81
CA CYS A 58 0.08 -1.74 0.36
C CYS A 58 0.55 -1.10 -0.95
N ALA A 59 -0.40 -0.71 -1.79
CA ALA A 59 -0.16 -0.05 -3.06
C ALA A 59 -0.98 1.24 -3.20
N THR A 60 -0.41 2.21 -3.90
CA THR A 60 -1.14 3.34 -4.50
C THR A 60 -0.78 3.37 -5.98
N GLU A 61 -1.78 3.36 -6.86
CA GLU A 61 -1.61 3.48 -8.29
C GLU A 61 -2.27 4.77 -8.79
N ILE A 62 -1.52 5.54 -9.58
CA ILE A 62 -1.94 6.83 -10.15
C ILE A 62 -1.88 6.72 -11.66
N TYR A 63 -3.02 6.94 -12.32
CA TYR A 63 -3.12 6.84 -13.78
C TYR A 63 -2.95 8.18 -14.48
N PHE A 64 -2.04 8.23 -15.45
CA PHE A 64 -1.71 9.41 -16.25
C PHE A 64 -2.70 9.61 -17.42
N HIS A 65 -3.99 9.76 -17.15
CA HIS A 65 -4.99 9.96 -18.21
C HIS A 65 -5.02 11.38 -18.81
N GLY A 66 -3.96 12.18 -18.67
CA GLY A 66 -3.90 13.55 -19.19
C GLY A 66 -4.86 14.52 -18.49
N ILE A 67 -5.39 14.12 -17.32
CA ILE A 67 -6.21 14.93 -16.43
C ILE A 67 -5.28 15.37 -15.28
N GLU A 68 -5.41 16.61 -14.82
CA GLU A 68 -4.58 17.17 -13.74
C GLU A 68 -4.66 16.35 -12.44
N ASP A 69 -5.77 15.63 -12.23
CA ASP A 69 -6.00 14.70 -11.11
C ASP A 69 -6.40 13.32 -11.66
N GLY A 70 -5.42 12.55 -12.14
CA GLY A 70 -5.66 11.24 -12.71
C GLY A 70 -6.40 10.27 -11.77
N PRO A 71 -7.02 9.20 -12.30
CA PRO A 71 -7.58 8.14 -11.47
C PRO A 71 -6.56 7.61 -10.46
N VAL A 72 -6.97 7.48 -9.20
CA VAL A 72 -6.18 6.93 -8.10
C VAL A 72 -6.89 5.70 -7.55
N MET A 73 -6.12 4.63 -7.38
CA MET A 73 -6.53 3.40 -6.72
C MET A 73 -5.56 3.11 -5.57
N ARG A 74 -6.11 2.74 -4.41
CA ARG A 74 -5.34 2.29 -3.25
C ARG A 74 -5.84 0.90 -2.85
N GLY A 75 -4.93 0.05 -2.36
CA GLY A 75 -5.33 -1.25 -1.82
C GLY A 75 -4.15 -2.05 -1.30
N CYS A 76 -4.44 -3.23 -0.77
CA CYS A 76 -3.44 -4.23 -0.43
C CYS A 76 -3.01 -5.00 -1.70
N SER A 77 -1.74 -5.41 -1.77
CA SER A 77 -1.19 -6.23 -2.86
C SER A 77 -0.69 -7.58 -2.35
N SER A 78 -0.92 -8.62 -3.16
CA SER A 78 -0.38 -9.97 -2.92
C SER A 78 1.05 -10.13 -3.44
N GLU A 79 1.56 -9.12 -4.15
CA GLU A 79 2.92 -9.12 -4.62
C GLU A 79 3.87 -8.76 -3.47
N ASP A 80 4.96 -9.53 -3.36
CA ASP A 80 6.08 -9.23 -2.47
C ASP A 80 6.86 -8.03 -3.02
N ARG A 81 6.49 -6.84 -2.57
CA ARG A 81 7.09 -5.56 -2.98
C ARG A 81 7.85 -4.94 -1.82
N SER A 82 8.94 -4.25 -2.14
CA SER A 82 9.78 -3.61 -1.14
C SER A 82 9.23 -2.25 -0.72
N GLU A 83 9.58 -1.80 0.48
CA GLU A 83 9.26 -0.45 0.96
C GLU A 83 9.79 0.62 -0.01
N GLY A 84 8.91 1.50 -0.48
CA GLY A 84 9.23 2.58 -1.41
C GLY A 84 9.54 2.12 -2.84
N GLU A 85 9.17 0.89 -3.20
CA GLU A 85 9.30 0.41 -4.57
C GLU A 85 8.31 1.13 -5.49
N CYS A 86 8.76 1.51 -6.69
CA CYS A 86 7.96 2.17 -7.71
C CYS A 86 7.97 1.34 -9.00
N ILE A 87 6.80 1.08 -9.57
CA ILE A 87 6.62 0.45 -10.87
C ILE A 87 6.05 1.48 -11.83
N TYR A 88 6.75 1.71 -12.93
CA TYR A 88 6.31 2.60 -14.00
C TYR A 88 5.67 1.76 -15.11
N LEU A 89 4.38 1.95 -15.32
CA LEU A 89 3.62 1.37 -16.42
C LEU A 89 3.44 2.42 -17.52
N ALA A 90 2.95 1.99 -18.67
CA ALA A 90 2.77 2.90 -19.81
C ALA A 90 1.78 4.04 -19.51
N THR A 91 0.81 3.80 -18.62
CA THR A 91 -0.29 4.72 -18.33
C THR A 91 -0.46 5.03 -16.84
N SER A 92 0.41 4.49 -15.98
CA SER A 92 0.29 4.67 -14.54
C SER A 92 1.64 4.51 -13.84
N VAL A 93 1.71 4.96 -12.60
CA VAL A 93 2.76 4.58 -11.66
C VAL A 93 2.10 3.91 -10.46
N ALA A 94 2.68 2.83 -9.98
CA ALA A 94 2.32 2.21 -8.71
C ALA A 94 3.48 2.32 -7.73
N CYS A 95 3.21 2.75 -6.50
CA CYS A 95 4.18 2.70 -5.41
C CYS A 95 3.71 1.77 -4.29
N PHE A 96 4.69 1.14 -3.63
CA PHE A 96 4.45 0.09 -2.64
C PHE A 96 5.12 0.39 -1.30
N CYS A 97 4.51 -0.11 -0.23
CA CYS A 97 5.03 -0.01 1.11
C CYS A 97 4.54 -1.19 1.96
N THR A 98 5.16 -1.43 3.11
CA THR A 98 5.09 -2.72 3.85
C THR A 98 4.64 -2.57 5.29
N THR A 99 4.20 -1.36 5.67
CA THR A 99 3.70 -1.07 7.02
C THR A 99 2.20 -0.72 6.97
N ASP A 100 1.50 -0.86 8.08
CA ASP A 100 0.06 -0.56 8.11
C ASP A 100 -0.20 0.90 7.70
N HIS A 101 -1.19 1.11 6.83
CA HIS A 101 -1.66 2.42 6.37
C HIS A 101 -0.59 3.29 5.71
N CYS A 102 0.51 2.69 5.26
CA CYS A 102 1.62 3.42 4.65
C CYS A 102 1.28 4.03 3.29
N ASN A 103 0.21 3.54 2.65
CA ASN A 103 -0.27 4.01 1.36
C ASN A 103 -1.22 5.20 1.49
N SER A 104 -0.90 6.19 2.35
CA SER A 104 -1.65 7.44 2.50
C SER A 104 -1.23 8.50 1.46
N GLY A 105 0.02 8.43 0.97
CA GLY A 105 0.57 9.42 0.04
C GLY A 105 0.33 9.13 -1.45
N LEU A 106 0.70 10.06 -2.33
CA LEU A 106 0.52 9.97 -3.79
C LEU A 106 1.83 9.68 -4.57
N CYS A 107 2.62 8.69 -4.13
CA CYS A 107 3.83 8.25 -4.83
C CYS A 107 4.85 9.36 -5.17
N ASP A 108 4.87 10.49 -4.46
CA ASP A 108 5.75 11.64 -4.73
C ASP A 108 7.24 11.26 -4.79
N HIS A 109 7.64 10.27 -3.99
CA HIS A 109 9.02 9.76 -3.96
C HIS A 109 9.44 9.07 -5.27
N CYS A 110 8.49 8.60 -6.08
CA CYS A 110 8.77 8.00 -7.39
C CYS A 110 9.23 9.07 -8.38
N TYR A 111 8.56 10.24 -8.40
CA TYR A 111 8.87 11.31 -9.36
C TYR A 111 10.18 12.05 -9.08
N ASN A 112 10.69 11.98 -7.84
CA ASN A 112 11.95 12.63 -7.43
C ASN A 112 13.23 11.87 -7.82
N LYS A 113 13.13 10.68 -8.43
CA LYS A 113 14.28 10.07 -9.10
C LYS A 113 14.49 10.79 -10.43
N THR A 114 15.23 11.90 -10.37
CA THR A 114 15.84 12.54 -11.54
C THR A 114 16.40 11.42 -12.41
N LEU A 115 15.89 11.29 -13.63
CA LEU A 115 16.44 10.38 -14.64
C LEU A 115 17.91 10.78 -14.83
N THR A 116 18.83 10.16 -14.10
CA THR A 116 20.24 10.17 -14.46
C THR A 116 20.33 9.30 -15.70
N THR A 117 20.06 9.92 -16.85
CA THR A 117 20.44 9.41 -18.16
C THR A 117 21.96 9.32 -18.17
N GLU A 118 22.48 8.16 -17.77
CA GLU A 118 23.82 7.76 -18.19
C GLU A 118 23.73 7.45 -19.69
N TYR A 119 24.19 8.41 -20.50
CA TYR A 119 24.54 8.23 -21.91
C TYR A 119 25.98 7.75 -22.04
#